data_AF-A0A969U1B8-F1
#
_entry.id   AF-A0A969U1B8-F1
#
_cell.length_a   1.000
_cell.length_b   1.000
_cell.length_c   1.000
_cell.angle_alpha   90.00
_cell.angle_beta   90.00
_cell.angle_gamma   90.00
#
_symmetry.space_group_name_H-M   'P 1'
#
loop_
_entity.id
_entity.type
_entity.pdbx_description
1 polymer ?
#
loop_
_entity_poly.entity_id
_entity_poly.type
_entity_poly.pdbx_seq_one_letter_code
_entity_poly.pdbx_strand_id
1 'polypeptide(L)' 'MSFSLRYQVNDRYELTFDAVNLLDSPGRRFADGKLNPIEYETFGARYLAGVRFKF' A
#
# COMPACT_ATOMS: atom_id res chain seq x y z
N MET A 1 1.11 -7.02 -4.93
CA MET A 1 0.41 -7.66 -3.78
C MET A 1 0.22 -6.63 -2.68
N SER A 2 -0.96 -6.61 -2.06
CA SER A 2 -1.27 -5.79 -0.89
C SER A 2 -1.94 -6.65 0.19
N PHE A 3 -1.72 -6.28 1.45
CA PHE A 3 -2.34 -6.85 2.62
C PHE A 3 -2.92 -5.71 3.46
N SER A 4 -4.14 -5.90 3.97
CA SER A 4 -4.81 -4.93 4.83
C SER A 4 -5.47 -5.67 5.97
N LEU A 5 -5.25 -5.18 7.19
CA LEU A 5 -5.81 -5.69 8.42
C LEU A 5 -6.49 -4.54 9.17
N ARG A 6 -7.73 -4.79 9.60
CA ARG A 6 -8.49 -3.90 10.47
C ARG A 6 -8.97 -4.70 11.67
N TYR A 7 -8.77 -4.18 12.87
CA TYR A 7 -9.20 -4.82 14.11
C TYR A 7 -9.89 -3.83 15.02
N GLN A 8 -11.16 -4.06 15.30
CA GLN A 8 -11.92 -3.28 16.26
C GLN A 8 -11.66 -3.84 17.67
N VAL A 9 -10.96 -3.05 18.50
CA VAL A 9 -10.63 -3.45 19.87
C VAL A 9 -11.86 -3.33 20.76
N ASN A 10 -12.61 -2.25 20.58
CA ASN A 10 -13.90 -1.99 21.21
C ASN A 10 -14.66 -0.92 20.40
N ASP A 11 -15.82 -0.47 20.88
CA ASP A 11 -16.65 0.52 20.18
C ASP A 11 -15.97 1.89 19.96
N ARG A 12 -14.88 2.15 20.70
CA ARG A 12 -14.14 3.42 20.66
C ARG A 12 -12.82 3.34 19.90
N TYR A 13 -12.17 2.17 19.85
CA TYR A 13 -10.82 2.02 19.30
C TYR A 13 -10.78 0.98 18.17
N GLU A 14 -10.20 1.38 17.04
CA GLU A 14 -9.90 0.51 15.90
C GLU A 14 -8.42 0.64 15.53
N LEU A 15 -7.77 -0.49 15.26
CA LEU A 15 -6.40 -0.58 14.76
C LEU A 15 -6.42 -0.90 13.27
N THR A 16 -5.54 -0.24 12.52
CA THR A 16 -5.38 -0.45 11.08
C THR A 16 -3.93 -0.77 10.75
N PHE A 17 -3.72 -1.76 9.89
CA PHE A 17 -2.41 -2.07 9.32
C PHE A 17 -2.55 -2.36 7.83
N ASP A 18 -1.84 -1.60 7.01
CA ASP A 18 -1.82 -1.72 5.56
C ASP A 18 -0.39 -1.95 5.09
N ALA A 19 -0.18 -3.03 4.34
CA ALA A 19 1.08 -3.31 3.66
C ALA A 19 0.84 -3.33 2.15
N VAL A 20 1.50 -2.42 1.45
CA VAL A 20 1.36 -2.27 0.00
C VAL A 20 2.66 -2.60 -0.69
N ASN A 21 2.56 -3.15 -1.89
CA ASN A 21 3.69 -3.51 -2.73
C ASN A 21 4.63 -4.57 -2.10
N LEU A 22 4.08 -5.57 -1.40
CA LEU A 22 4.82 -6.64 -0.72
C LEU A 22 5.71 -7.49 -1.65
N LEU A 23 5.34 -7.61 -2.92
CA LEU A 23 6.10 -8.36 -3.94
C LEU A 23 6.96 -7.45 -4.82
N ASP A 24 7.20 -6.20 -4.37
CA ASP A 24 7.94 -5.17 -5.09
C ASP A 24 7.62 -5.09 -6.59
N SER A 25 6.32 -5.02 -6.89
CA SER A 25 5.83 -4.96 -8.25
C SER A 25 6.20 -3.59 -8.85
N PRO A 26 7.01 -3.56 -9.92
CA PRO A 26 7.51 -2.32 -10.48
C PRO A 26 6.36 -1.49 -11.07
N GLY A 27 6.32 -0.21 -10.70
CA GLY A 27 5.46 0.76 -11.35
C GLY A 27 6.05 1.10 -12.72
N ARG A 28 5.45 0.58 -13.81
CA ARG A 28 5.86 0.94 -15.17
C ARG A 28 4.90 1.98 -15.74
N ARG A 29 5.40 3.18 -16.03
CA ARG A 29 4.67 4.17 -16.84
C ARG A 29 5.26 4.17 -18.25
N PHE A 30 4.40 3.90 -19.23
CA PHE A 30 4.76 3.89 -20.64
C PHE A 30 4.37 5.24 -21.27
N ALA A 31 5.25 5.84 -22.08
CA ALA A 31 4.96 7.10 -22.76
C ALA A 31 3.80 6.97 -23.75
N ASP A 32 3.99 6.05 -24.70
CA ASP A 32 3.22 5.95 -25.94
C ASP A 32 3.20 4.49 -26.47
N GLY A 33 3.94 3.58 -25.82
CA GLY A 33 4.04 2.18 -26.22
C GLY A 33 4.93 1.34 -25.29
N LYS A 34 4.69 0.02 -25.26
CA LYS A 34 5.35 -0.94 -24.37
C LYS A 34 6.88 -1.03 -24.55
N LEU A 35 7.40 -0.51 -25.67
CA LEU A 35 8.80 -0.58 -26.08
C LEU A 35 9.67 0.57 -25.56
N ASN A 36 9.07 1.65 -25.04
CA ASN A 36 9.80 2.82 -24.51
C ASN A 36 9.29 3.16 -23.08
N PRO A 37 9.67 2.40 -22.04
CA PRO A 37 9.38 2.77 -20.66
C PRO A 37 10.17 4.03 -20.29
N ILE A 38 9.48 5.10 -19.88
CA ILE A 38 10.12 6.36 -19.45
C ILE A 38 10.77 6.19 -18.08
N GLU A 39 10.21 5.32 -17.24
CA GLU A 39 10.58 5.23 -15.84
C GLU A 39 10.32 3.81 -15.31
N TYR A 40 11.31 3.24 -14.64
CA TYR A 40 11.22 1.97 -13.93
C TYR A 40 11.55 2.22 -12.47
N GLU A 41 10.52 2.49 -11.66
CA GLU A 41 10.68 2.76 -10.23
C GLU A 41 9.98 1.67 -9.42
N THR A 42 10.79 0.96 -8.62
CA THR A 42 10.33 0.03 -7.59
C THR A 42 10.29 0.77 -6.27
N PHE A 43 9.08 1.02 -5.77
CA PHE A 43 8.87 1.73 -4.51
C PHE A 43 9.12 0.86 -3.27
N GLY A 44 9.47 -0.43 -3.44
CA GLY A 44 9.59 -1.38 -2.35
C GLY A 44 8.28 -1.62 -1.60
N ALA A 45 8.34 -2.47 -0.57
CA ALA A 45 7.21 -2.68 0.33
C ALA A 45 7.03 -1.45 1.25
N ARG A 46 5.79 -0.97 1.35
CA ARG A 46 5.41 0.17 2.22
C ARG A 46 4.40 -0.29 3.25
N TYR A 47 4.58 0.15 4.49
CA TYR A 47 3.76 -0.25 5.63
C TYR A 47 3.16 0.98 6.29
N LEU A 48 1.85 0.95 6.55
CA LEU A 48 1.13 1.96 7.31
C LEU A 48 0.44 1.29 8.48
N ALA A 49 0.58 1.88 9.67
CA ALA A 49 -0.15 1.47 10.87
C ALA A 49 -0.89 2.68 11.43
N GLY A 50 -2.09 2.47 11.95
CA GLY A 50 -2.94 3.54 12.43
C GLY A 50 -3.84 3.10 13.59
N VAL A 51 -4.29 4.09 14.34
CA VAL A 51 -5.27 3.94 15.42
C VAL A 51 -6.38 4.95 15.17
N ARG A 52 -7.64 4.50 15.14
CA ARG A 52 -8.82 5.35 15.05
C ARG A 52 -9.54 5.35 16.39
N PHE A 53 -9.83 6.55 16.90
CA PHE A 53 -10.64 6.78 18.09
C PHE A 53 -12.00 7.37 17.69
N LYS A 54 -13.09 6.79 18.21
CA LYS A 54 -14.45 7.34 18.13
C LYS A 54 -14.84 7.90 19.50
N PHE A 55 -15.26 9.17 19.50
CA PHE A 55 -15.80 9.89 20.66
C PHE A 55 -17.32 9.81 20.69
#